data_AF-A0A7S2QAS5-F1
#
_entry.id   AF-A0A7S2QAS5-F1
#
_cell.length_a   1.000
_cell.length_b   1.000
_cell.length_c   1.000
_cell.angle_alpha   90.00
_cell.angle_beta   90.00
_cell.angle_gamma   90.00
#
_symmetry.space_group_name_H-M   'P 1'
#
loop_
_entity.id
_entity.type
_entity.pdbx_description
1 polymer ?
#
loop_
_entity_poly.entity_id
_entity_poly.type
_entity_poly.pdbx_seq_one_letter_code
_entity_poly.pdbx_strand_id
1 'polypeptide(L)'
;EAFRVSQDAVELIAGGESVEARSEAVAGVLARLRADARVPMLEGWRDEGWPVKASFDAPVRLVIERAAGPLFGVRGFGCHVNGFAACGDGEQVEAKPMRLWVARRALTKPTYPGKLDHV
;
A
#
# COMPACT_ATOMS: atom_id res chain seq x y z
N GLU A 1 -20.04 -4.06 -17.54
CA GLU A 1 -19.78 -4.26 -16.10
C GLU A 1 -18.35 -4.76 -15.92
N ALA A 2 -17.64 -4.34 -14.86
CA ALA A 2 -16.23 -4.73 -14.67
C ALA A 2 -16.06 -6.07 -13.94
N PHE A 3 -16.96 -6.37 -13.00
CA PHE A 3 -16.89 -7.56 -12.16
C PHE A 3 -18.12 -8.45 -12.35
N ARG A 4 -17.92 -9.76 -12.29
CA ARG A 4 -18.97 -10.75 -12.08
C ARG A 4 -18.91 -11.23 -10.63
N VAL A 5 -20.03 -11.20 -9.93
CA VAL A 5 -20.13 -11.64 -8.53
C VAL A 5 -20.95 -12.93 -8.49
N SER A 6 -20.39 -13.96 -7.87
CA SER A 6 -21.07 -15.23 -7.57
C SER A 6 -21.17 -15.43 -6.05
N GLN A 7 -21.69 -16.59 -5.61
CA GLN A 7 -21.73 -16.91 -4.18
C GLN A 7 -20.32 -17.05 -3.57
N ASP A 8 -19.36 -17.54 -4.35
CA ASP A 8 -18.04 -17.93 -3.84
C ASP A 8 -16.90 -17.05 -4.34
N ALA A 9 -17.13 -16.19 -5.35
CA ALA A 9 -16.08 -15.43 -5.99
C ALA A 9 -16.54 -14.06 -6.53
N VAL A 10 -15.56 -13.15 -6.63
CA VAL A 10 -15.65 -11.91 -7.42
C VAL A 10 -14.60 -11.98 -8.52
N GLU A 11 -15.07 -12.07 -9.76
CA GLU A 11 -14.22 -12.21 -10.94
C GLU A 11 -14.11 -10.87 -11.67
N LEU A 12 -12.89 -10.42 -11.96
CA LEU A 12 -12.65 -9.32 -12.88
C LEU A 12 -12.82 -9.81 -14.32
N ILE A 13 -13.87 -9.34 -15.00
CA ILE A 13 -14.23 -9.79 -16.36
C ILE A 13 -13.93 -8.75 -17.44
N ALA A 14 -13.61 -7.51 -17.05
CA ALA A 14 -13.20 -6.45 -17.96
C ALA A 14 -11.67 -6.32 -18.04
N GLY A 15 -11.19 -5.74 -19.15
CA GLY A 15 -9.76 -5.44 -19.35
C GLY A 15 -8.93 -6.54 -20.00
N GLY A 16 -9.51 -7.72 -20.27
CA GLY A 16 -8.85 -8.79 -21.02
C GLY A 16 -7.48 -9.20 -20.43
N GLU A 17 -6.47 -9.32 -21.29
CA GLU A 17 -5.13 -9.80 -20.90
C GLU A 17 -4.16 -8.70 -20.43
N SER A 18 -4.42 -7.43 -20.75
CA SER A 18 -3.53 -6.30 -20.42
C SER A 18 -3.67 -5.87 -18.95
N VAL A 19 -2.54 -5.56 -18.33
CA VAL A 19 -2.49 -4.99 -16.97
C VAL A 19 -3.14 -3.62 -16.96
N GLU A 20 -2.85 -2.80 -17.97
CA GLU A 20 -3.34 -1.43 -18.14
C GLU A 20 -4.87 -1.42 -18.29
N ALA A 21 -5.41 -2.24 -19.18
CA ALA A 21 -6.85 -2.31 -19.42
C ALA A 21 -7.62 -2.84 -18.20
N ARG A 22 -7.06 -3.81 -17.46
CA ARG A 22 -7.62 -4.26 -16.17
C ARG A 22 -7.56 -3.15 -15.12
N SER A 23 -6.48 -2.39 -15.06
CA SER A 23 -6.29 -1.27 -14.12
C SER A 23 -7.30 -0.16 -14.38
N GLU A 24 -7.50 0.23 -15.64
CA GLU A 24 -8.47 1.26 -16.05
C GLU A 24 -9.91 0.84 -15.71
N ALA A 25 -10.27 -0.41 -16.02
CA ALA A 25 -11.59 -0.94 -15.70
C ALA A 25 -11.90 -0.87 -14.19
N VAL A 26 -10.94 -1.23 -13.34
CA VAL A 26 -11.11 -1.15 -11.88
C VAL A 26 -11.06 0.28 -11.37
N ALA A 27 -10.22 1.14 -11.95
CA ALA A 27 -10.16 2.56 -11.61
C ALA A 27 -11.50 3.26 -11.84
N GLY A 28 -12.19 2.97 -12.94
CA GLY A 28 -13.53 3.52 -13.21
C GLY A 28 -14.57 3.11 -12.16
N VAL A 29 -14.52 1.86 -11.68
CA VAL A 29 -15.39 1.40 -10.57
C VAL A 29 -15.05 2.12 -9.28
N LEU A 30 -13.77 2.21 -8.93
CA LEU A 30 -13.31 2.86 -7.70
C LEU A 30 -13.63 4.36 -7.67
N ALA A 31 -13.53 5.06 -8.80
CA ALA A 31 -13.90 6.47 -8.92
C ALA A 31 -15.39 6.67 -8.63
N ARG A 32 -16.26 5.80 -9.16
CA ARG A 32 -17.71 5.84 -8.90
C ARG A 32 -18.02 5.55 -7.42
N LEU A 33 -17.43 4.50 -6.85
CA LEU A 33 -17.62 4.15 -5.44
C LEU A 33 -17.13 5.26 -4.49
N ARG A 34 -16.04 5.95 -4.85
CA ARG A 34 -15.55 7.12 -4.13
C ARG A 34 -16.55 8.27 -4.22
N ALA A 35 -17.08 8.55 -5.42
CA ALA A 35 -18.06 9.62 -5.63
C ALA A 35 -19.37 9.37 -4.86
N ASP A 36 -19.77 8.12 -4.72
CA ASP A 36 -20.94 7.73 -3.92
C ASP A 36 -20.74 7.96 -2.41
N ALA A 37 -19.50 8.17 -1.94
CA ALA A 37 -19.14 8.46 -0.54
C ALA A 37 -19.64 7.42 0.49
N ARG A 38 -19.91 6.18 0.04
CA ARG A 38 -20.40 5.09 0.90
C ARG A 38 -19.29 4.20 1.46
N VAL A 39 -18.07 4.36 0.97
CA VAL A 39 -16.90 3.58 1.39
C VAL A 39 -15.87 4.55 1.98
N PRO A 40 -15.89 4.80 3.31
CA PRO A 40 -15.02 5.79 3.95
C PRO A 40 -13.53 5.57 3.68
N MET A 41 -13.12 4.32 3.46
CA MET A 41 -11.72 4.00 3.14
C MET A 41 -11.24 4.65 1.84
N LEU A 42 -12.14 4.89 0.86
CA LEU A 42 -11.81 5.57 -0.40
C LEU A 42 -11.67 7.10 -0.27
N GLU A 43 -12.04 7.68 0.88
CA GLU A 43 -11.74 9.09 1.18
C GLU A 43 -10.23 9.32 1.34
N GLY A 44 -9.50 8.30 1.81
CA GLY A 44 -8.05 8.32 1.98
C GLY A 44 -7.26 8.14 0.67
N TRP A 45 -7.81 8.60 -0.46
CA TRP A 45 -7.22 8.53 -1.79
C TRP A 45 -5.87 9.24 -1.86
N ARG A 46 -4.86 8.62 -2.48
CA ARG A 46 -3.48 9.13 -2.48
C ARG A 46 -2.91 9.40 -3.87
N ASP A 47 -3.65 9.09 -4.93
CA ASP A 47 -3.14 9.08 -6.30
C ASP A 47 -1.88 8.20 -6.40
N GLU A 48 -1.91 7.05 -5.71
CA GLU A 48 -0.80 6.11 -5.60
C GLU A 48 -1.25 4.76 -6.13
N GLY A 49 -0.75 4.42 -7.33
CA GLY A 49 -0.97 3.11 -7.92
C GLY A 49 -0.26 2.00 -7.13
N TRP A 50 -1.03 1.00 -6.73
CA TRP A 50 -0.55 -0.14 -5.97
C TRP A 50 -0.69 -1.44 -6.77
N PRO A 51 0.41 -2.18 -7.03
CA PRO A 51 0.37 -3.36 -7.88
C PRO A 51 -0.29 -4.54 -7.17
N VAL A 52 -1.27 -5.16 -7.83
CA VAL A 52 -1.93 -6.37 -7.37
C VAL A 52 -1.16 -7.59 -7.90
N LYS A 53 -0.59 -8.36 -6.97
CA LYS A 53 0.22 -9.56 -7.23
C LYS A 53 -0.17 -10.70 -6.30
N ALA A 54 -0.03 -11.94 -6.76
CA ALA A 54 -0.28 -13.13 -5.96
C ALA A 54 0.80 -13.40 -4.89
N SER A 55 2.04 -12.97 -5.16
CA SER A 55 3.21 -13.06 -4.28
C SER A 55 4.19 -11.93 -4.59
N PHE A 56 5.31 -11.84 -3.86
CA PHE A 56 6.30 -10.77 -4.06
C PHE A 56 6.91 -10.82 -5.47
N ASP A 57 7.29 -12.00 -5.95
CA ASP A 57 7.93 -12.20 -7.27
C ASP A 57 6.94 -12.48 -8.41
N ALA A 58 5.64 -12.59 -8.11
CA ALA A 58 4.63 -12.82 -9.14
C ALA A 58 4.47 -11.61 -10.08
N PRO A 59 4.05 -11.83 -11.34
CA PRO A 59 3.74 -10.73 -12.24
C PRO A 59 2.57 -9.88 -11.73
N VAL A 60 2.61 -8.59 -12.06
CA VAL A 60 1.50 -7.67 -11.81
C VAL A 60 0.30 -8.07 -12.66
N ARG A 61 -0.88 -8.17 -12.02
CA ARG A 61 -2.13 -8.47 -12.72
C ARG A 61 -2.91 -7.21 -13.05
N LEU A 62 -2.92 -6.25 -12.15
CA LEU A 62 -3.45 -4.89 -12.34
C LEU A 62 -2.83 -3.95 -11.30
N VAL A 63 -3.03 -2.65 -11.48
CA VAL A 63 -2.68 -1.60 -10.53
C VAL A 63 -3.98 -0.95 -10.08
N ILE A 64 -4.14 -0.76 -8.76
CA ILE A 64 -5.31 -0.12 -8.18
C ILE A 64 -4.87 1.03 -7.27
N GLU A 65 -5.76 1.98 -6.99
CA GLU A 65 -5.46 3.00 -5.99
C GLU A 65 -5.16 2.35 -4.63
N ARG A 66 -4.09 2.81 -3.95
CA ARG A 66 -3.65 2.29 -2.67
C ARG A 66 -4.75 2.26 -1.61
N ALA A 67 -5.60 3.29 -1.55
CA ALA A 67 -6.74 3.33 -0.63
C ALA A 67 -7.70 2.14 -0.82
N ALA A 68 -7.80 1.59 -2.03
CA ALA A 68 -8.66 0.44 -2.32
C ALA A 68 -8.03 -0.92 -2.01
N GLY A 69 -6.71 -1.00 -1.83
CA GLY A 69 -6.02 -2.26 -1.60
C GLY A 69 -6.63 -3.13 -0.50
N PRO A 70 -6.88 -2.60 0.72
CA PRO A 70 -7.48 -3.38 1.79
C PRO A 70 -8.92 -3.84 1.47
N LEU A 71 -9.68 -3.11 0.64
CA LEU A 71 -11.04 -3.50 0.25
C LEU A 71 -11.06 -4.78 -0.60
N PHE A 72 -10.04 -4.96 -1.44
CA PHE A 72 -9.87 -6.15 -2.27
C PHE A 72 -9.06 -7.25 -1.58
N GLY A 73 -8.60 -7.04 -0.35
CA GLY A 73 -7.74 -7.99 0.37
C GLY A 73 -6.42 -8.28 -0.35
N VAL A 74 -5.92 -7.33 -1.15
CA VAL A 74 -4.67 -7.54 -1.91
C VAL A 74 -3.46 -7.52 -0.97
N ARG A 75 -2.42 -8.23 -1.37
CA ARG A 75 -1.16 -8.25 -0.62
C ARG A 75 -0.43 -6.91 -0.79
N GLY A 76 -0.25 -6.21 0.32
CA GLY A 76 0.61 -5.02 0.39
C GLY A 76 2.06 -5.41 0.64
N PHE A 77 2.98 -4.80 -0.11
CA PHE A 77 4.41 -4.94 0.09
C PHE A 77 5.00 -3.57 0.44
N GLY A 78 5.94 -3.55 1.38
CA GLY A 78 6.58 -2.33 1.85
C GLY A 78 7.99 -2.60 2.37
N CYS A 79 8.81 -1.55 2.39
CA CYS A 79 10.15 -1.58 2.94
C CYS A 79 10.18 -0.80 4.25
N HIS A 80 10.89 -1.32 5.24
CA HIS A 80 11.18 -0.65 6.51
C HIS A 80 12.68 -0.46 6.63
N VAL A 81 13.12 0.73 7.04
CA VAL A 81 14.55 1.08 7.11
C VAL A 81 14.93 1.30 8.57
N ASN A 82 15.96 0.60 9.05
CA ASN A 82 16.50 0.79 10.39
C ASN A 82 17.73 1.70 10.30
N GLY A 83 17.61 2.95 10.74
CA GLY A 83 18.74 3.87 10.84
C GLY A 83 19.39 3.77 12.21
N PHE A 84 20.70 3.54 12.28
CA PHE A 84 21.44 3.50 13.54
C PHE A 84 22.81 4.18 13.41
N ALA A 85 23.35 4.65 14.53
CA ALA A 85 24.66 5.29 14.60
C ALA A 85 25.44 4.82 15.84
N ALA A 86 26.76 4.66 15.70
CA ALA A 86 27.66 4.35 16.80
C ALA A 86 27.81 5.57 17.74
N CYS A 87 27.94 5.31 19.04
CA CYS A 87 28.23 6.36 20.03
C CYS A 87 29.73 6.46 20.34
N GLY A 88 30.28 7.68 20.34
CA GLY A 88 31.62 8.00 20.83
C GLY A 88 32.66 8.30 19.73
N ASP A 89 33.61 9.19 20.02
CA ASP A 89 34.72 9.57 19.13
C ASP A 89 35.86 8.53 19.20
N GLY A 90 36.34 8.03 18.06
CA GLY A 90 37.49 7.10 17.97
C GLY A 90 37.26 5.82 17.13
N GLU A 91 38.32 5.20 16.61
CA GLU A 91 38.30 4.18 15.52
C GLU A 91 37.92 2.75 15.93
N GLN A 92 37.73 2.44 17.21
CA GLN A 92 37.49 1.06 17.68
C GLN A 92 35.98 0.70 17.60
N VAL A 93 35.62 -0.20 16.69
CA VAL A 93 34.24 -0.54 16.29
C VAL A 93 33.61 -1.68 17.13
N GLU A 94 34.41 -2.50 17.81
CA GLU A 94 33.93 -3.83 18.24
C GLU A 94 33.01 -3.87 19.48
N ALA A 95 32.72 -2.75 20.14
CA ALA A 95 31.78 -2.75 21.28
C ALA A 95 31.11 -1.39 21.57
N LYS A 96 30.88 -0.54 20.55
CA LYS A 96 30.24 0.76 20.79
C LYS A 96 28.73 0.62 21.02
N PRO A 97 28.15 1.30 22.03
CA PRO A 97 26.70 1.37 22.15
C PRO A 97 26.11 2.08 20.92
N MET A 98 25.04 1.51 20.34
CA MET A 98 24.36 2.07 19.17
C MET A 98 23.13 2.87 19.60
N ARG A 99 22.84 3.95 18.86
CA ARG A 99 21.54 4.64 18.91
C ARG A 99 20.73 4.26 17.68
N LEU A 100 19.44 4.02 17.86
CA LEU A 100 18.47 3.80 16.80
C LEU A 100 17.70 5.10 16.55
N TRP A 101 17.53 5.47 15.28
CA TRP A 101 16.61 6.51 14.88
C TRP A 101 15.18 5.98 14.93
N VAL A 102 14.35 6.59 15.77
CA VAL A 102 12.92 6.26 15.91
C VAL A 102 12.13 7.53 15.63
N ALA A 103 11.39 7.54 14.53
CA ALA A 103 10.55 8.67 14.16
C ALA A 103 9.24 8.67 14.95
N ARG A 104 8.64 9.85 15.11
CA ARG A 104 7.24 9.99 15.50
C ARG A 104 6.45 10.45 14.29
N ARG A 105 5.44 9.68 13.90
CA ARG A 105 4.58 10.00 12.76
C ARG A 105 3.84 11.30 12.99
N ALA A 106 3.75 12.14 11.96
CA ALA A 106 2.97 13.36 12.01
C ALA A 106 1.50 13.07 12.38
N LEU A 107 0.87 13.98 13.13
CA LEU A 107 -0.54 13.85 13.53
C LEU A 107 -1.50 13.92 12.34
N THR A 108 -1.04 14.46 11.20
CA THR A 108 -1.80 14.56 9.95
C THR A 108 -1.74 13.29 9.10
N LYS A 109 -0.97 12.26 9.49
CA LYS A 109 -0.92 11.01 8.72
C LYS A 109 -2.29 10.32 8.76
N PRO A 110 -2.80 9.83 7.61
CA PRO A 110 -4.12 9.19 7.54
C PRO A 110 -4.17 7.86 8.30
N THR A 111 -3.01 7.23 8.53
CA THR A 111 -2.89 6.00 9.30
C THR A 111 -1.89 6.19 10.44
N TYR A 112 -2.25 5.69 11.62
CA TYR A 112 -1.40 5.67 12.82
C TYR A 112 -0.75 7.03 13.19
N PRO A 113 -1.52 8.13 13.29
CA PRO A 113 -0.98 9.44 13.64
C PRO A 113 -0.32 9.42 15.03
N GLY A 114 0.83 10.10 15.18
CA GLY A 114 1.52 10.27 16.46
C GLY A 114 2.25 9.02 17.01
N LYS A 115 2.14 7.88 16.33
CA LYS A 115 2.82 6.63 16.71
C LYS A 115 4.31 6.69 16.38
N LEU A 116 5.09 5.83 17.05
CA LEU A 116 6.49 5.63 16.72
C LEU A 116 6.60 4.80 15.42
N ASP A 117 7.62 5.07 14.63
CA ASP A 117 7.92 4.38 13.38
C ASP A 117 9.43 4.27 13.17
N HIS A 118 9.81 3.58 12.11
CA HIS A 118 11.17 3.50 11.59
C HIS A 118 11.66 4.88 11.13
N VAL A 119 12.95 5.00 10.77
CA VAL A 119 13.64 6.28 10.49
C VAL A 119 12.81 7.30 9.70
#